data_AF-A0A958N0M3-F1
#
_entry.id   AF-A0A958N0M3-F1
#
_cell.length_a   1.000
_cell.length_b   1.000
_cell.length_c   1.000
_cell.angle_alpha   90.00
_cell.angle_beta   90.00
_cell.angle_gamma   90.00
#
_symmetry.space_group_name_H-M   'P 1'
#
loop_
_entity.id
_entity.type
_entity.pdbx_description
1 polymer ?
#
loop_
_entity_poly.entity_id
_entity_poly.type
_entity_poly.pdbx_seq_one_letter_code
_entity_poly.pdbx_strand_id
1 'polypeptide(L)'
;MSIHQLKKNLFFIVLTLFTWPSLANLKSYNFQDLFYFAQQSFQKNYFGSNYSPQMYSAHPYYSQLYGQNHSQANMQSYMKTWTNNEMIQVQQAFQGLLNHRELEPVFSTISRIGKVPMMRFSSYPLPKPSGVKSCKRLDSKKTGGALIWVMAMQPPMHIGVSDDYFELFNLADENSDYSTLTHSSLHELMHILDFQYRNLTQSPDFLQATGWYQVAQNEWKNRYINYDLLNKTHKKYCEDEAETLETYQELFDVIVEMGFPSMYSTSNPQEFFAEIAAVYWLNPDADKILHPDFIAYLDRLFKK
;
A
#
# COMPACT_ATOMS: atom_id res chain seq x y z
N MET A 1 -39.80 -39.12 9.81
CA MET A 1 -38.65 -38.34 9.32
C MET A 1 -37.58 -39.33 8.86
N SER A 2 -37.15 -39.29 7.59
CA SER A 2 -36.28 -40.36 7.06
C SER A 2 -34.85 -40.22 7.58
N ILE A 3 -34.14 -41.35 7.71
CA ILE A 3 -32.70 -41.39 8.06
C ILE A 3 -31.86 -40.53 7.11
N HIS A 4 -32.35 -40.31 5.88
CA HIS A 4 -31.72 -39.45 4.88
C HIS A 4 -31.83 -37.94 5.20
N GLN A 5 -32.94 -37.51 5.82
CA GLN A 5 -33.13 -36.13 6.29
C GLN A 5 -32.32 -35.82 7.55
N LEU A 6 -32.13 -36.80 8.44
CA LEU A 6 -31.27 -36.64 9.61
C LEU A 6 -29.79 -36.45 9.23
N LYS A 7 -29.31 -37.15 8.19
CA LYS A 7 -27.91 -37.01 7.71
C LYS A 7 -27.63 -35.66 7.04
N LYS A 8 -28.58 -35.10 6.29
CA LYS A 8 -28.42 -33.75 5.70
C LYS A 8 -28.38 -32.65 6.76
N ASN A 9 -29.17 -32.78 7.82
CA ASN A 9 -29.17 -31.79 8.90
C ASN A 9 -27.94 -31.94 9.82
N LEU A 10 -27.44 -33.16 10.05
CA LEU A 10 -26.18 -33.34 10.80
C LEU A 10 -24.97 -32.78 10.04
N PHE A 11 -24.95 -32.91 8.71
CA PHE A 11 -23.85 -32.38 7.89
C PHE A 11 -23.81 -30.84 7.90
N PHE A 12 -24.98 -30.19 7.95
CA PHE A 12 -25.07 -28.73 8.10
C PHE A 12 -24.65 -28.25 9.50
N ILE A 13 -25.01 -28.98 10.57
CA ILE A 13 -24.66 -28.60 11.95
C ILE A 13 -23.15 -28.78 12.21
N VAL A 14 -22.52 -29.81 11.63
CA VAL A 14 -21.07 -30.03 11.77
C VAL A 14 -20.25 -29.03 10.94
N LEU A 15 -20.77 -28.53 9.81
CA LEU A 15 -20.08 -27.47 9.05
C LEU A 15 -20.19 -26.09 9.72
N THR A 16 -21.29 -25.79 10.43
CA THR A 16 -21.44 -24.53 11.17
C THR A 16 -20.65 -24.48 12.48
N LEU A 17 -20.15 -25.61 13.00
CA LEU A 17 -19.40 -25.67 14.25
C LEU A 17 -17.86 -25.56 14.06
N PHE A 18 -17.36 -25.45 12.82
CA PHE A 18 -15.93 -25.37 12.52
C PHE A 18 -15.47 -24.11 11.76
N THR A 19 -16.34 -23.11 11.54
CA THR A 19 -15.96 -21.88 10.82
C THR A 19 -16.19 -20.58 11.58
N TRP A 20 -16.32 -20.63 12.91
CA TRP A 20 -16.28 -19.41 13.73
C TRP A 20 -15.05 -19.42 14.65
N PRO A 21 -13.98 -18.67 14.35
CA PRO A 21 -13.33 -17.97 15.43
C PRO A 21 -14.38 -17.01 15.99
N SER A 22 -14.82 -17.27 17.21
CA SER A 22 -15.71 -16.37 17.94
C SER A 22 -15.20 -14.93 17.79
N LEU A 23 -16.06 -14.00 17.34
CA LEU A 23 -15.84 -12.55 17.44
C LEU A 23 -15.61 -12.08 18.91
N ALA A 24 -15.66 -13.00 19.87
CA ALA A 24 -15.55 -12.79 21.30
C ALA A 24 -14.12 -12.51 21.81
N ASN A 25 -13.08 -12.46 20.96
CA ASN A 25 -11.72 -12.09 21.37
C ASN A 25 -10.96 -11.35 20.26
N LEU A 26 -11.57 -10.33 19.63
CA LEU A 26 -10.79 -9.41 18.81
C LEU A 26 -9.80 -8.67 19.71
N LYS A 27 -8.50 -8.90 19.46
CA LYS A 27 -7.43 -8.22 20.20
C LYS A 27 -7.40 -6.76 19.73
N SER A 28 -7.59 -5.82 20.66
CA SER A 28 -7.33 -4.42 20.38
C SER A 28 -5.82 -4.20 20.32
N TYR A 29 -5.28 -3.98 19.13
CA TYR A 29 -3.89 -3.57 18.96
C TYR A 29 -3.75 -2.08 19.23
N ASN A 30 -2.71 -1.68 19.96
CA ASN A 30 -2.26 -0.30 20.02
C ASN A 30 -1.02 -0.10 19.11
N PHE A 31 -0.61 1.15 18.92
CA PHE A 31 0.55 1.47 18.09
C PHE A 31 1.81 0.73 18.54
N GLN A 32 2.06 0.67 19.85
CA GLN A 32 3.25 0.06 20.43
C GLN A 32 3.26 -1.46 20.32
N ASP A 33 2.12 -2.11 20.04
CA ASP A 33 2.05 -3.55 19.78
C ASP A 33 2.61 -3.90 18.40
N LEU A 34 2.54 -2.96 17.45
CA LEU A 34 2.85 -3.18 16.04
C LEU A 34 4.10 -2.44 15.58
N PHE A 35 4.40 -1.28 16.14
CA PHE A 35 5.42 -0.36 15.66
C PHE A 35 6.32 0.14 16.78
N TYR A 36 7.53 0.57 16.41
CA TYR A 36 8.38 1.36 17.28
C TYR A 36 9.21 2.36 16.48
N PHE A 37 9.50 3.51 17.08
CA PHE A 37 10.38 4.50 16.48
C PHE A 37 11.83 4.04 16.61
N ALA A 38 12.47 3.74 15.48
CA ALA A 38 13.85 3.29 15.45
C ALA A 38 14.81 4.44 15.81
N GLN A 39 15.68 4.20 16.79
CA GLN A 39 16.73 5.15 17.16
C GLN A 39 17.84 5.20 16.10
N GLN A 40 18.59 6.30 16.07
CA GLN A 40 19.67 6.50 15.10
C GLN A 40 20.76 5.41 15.16
N SER A 41 21.04 4.86 16.35
CA SER A 41 21.97 3.74 16.53
C SER A 41 21.48 2.46 15.84
N PHE A 42 20.19 2.14 15.99
CA PHE A 42 19.55 1.06 15.26
C PHE A 42 19.61 1.31 13.76
N GLN A 43 19.27 2.52 13.30
CA GLN A 43 19.31 2.89 11.88
C GLN A 43 20.73 2.70 11.30
N LYS A 44 21.78 3.22 11.95
CA LYS A 44 23.17 3.08 11.48
C LYS A 44 23.62 1.61 11.38
N ASN A 45 23.29 0.80 12.38
CA ASN A 45 23.65 -0.63 12.40
C ASN A 45 22.83 -1.45 11.40
N TYR A 46 21.55 -1.11 11.24
CA TYR A 46 20.64 -1.76 10.30
C TYR A 46 21.18 -1.74 8.87
N PHE A 47 21.69 -0.59 8.42
CA PHE A 47 22.32 -0.47 7.10
C PHE A 47 23.80 -0.90 7.09
N GLY A 48 24.42 -1.06 8.27
CA GLY A 48 25.84 -1.36 8.47
C GLY A 48 26.25 -2.82 8.27
N SER A 49 25.38 -3.78 8.59
CA SER A 49 25.74 -5.21 8.59
C SER A 49 24.99 -6.08 7.59
N ASN A 50 23.86 -5.62 7.03
CA ASN A 50 22.96 -6.46 6.23
C ASN A 50 22.61 -5.88 4.84
N TYR A 51 23.17 -4.73 4.45
CA TYR A 51 22.85 -4.14 3.14
C TYR A 51 23.69 -4.79 2.04
N SER A 52 23.12 -5.76 1.31
CA SER A 52 23.73 -6.33 0.10
C SER A 52 23.06 -5.78 -1.17
N PRO A 53 23.78 -5.01 -2.01
CA PRO A 53 23.28 -4.54 -3.31
C PRO A 53 22.83 -5.67 -4.26
N GLN A 54 23.39 -6.88 -4.09
CA GLN A 54 23.11 -8.05 -4.94
C GLN A 54 21.70 -8.62 -4.75
N MET A 55 21.00 -8.25 -3.67
CA MET A 55 19.68 -8.81 -3.36
C MET A 55 18.55 -8.04 -4.04
N TYR A 56 18.73 -6.74 -4.25
CA TYR A 56 17.82 -5.95 -5.07
C TYR A 56 17.86 -6.34 -6.55
N SER A 57 19.01 -6.82 -7.05
CA SER A 57 19.11 -7.37 -8.41
C SER A 57 18.35 -8.69 -8.62
N ALA A 58 17.96 -9.40 -7.56
CA ALA A 58 17.27 -10.69 -7.65
C ALA A 58 15.74 -10.56 -7.74
N HIS A 59 15.16 -9.46 -7.24
CA HIS A 59 13.73 -9.19 -7.41
C HIS A 59 13.51 -8.43 -8.73
N PRO A 60 12.77 -8.97 -9.72
CA PRO A 60 12.70 -8.40 -11.07
C PRO A 60 12.38 -6.90 -11.07
N TYR A 61 11.38 -6.50 -10.30
CA TYR A 61 10.93 -5.11 -10.22
C TYR A 61 11.96 -4.13 -9.61
N TYR A 62 12.58 -4.52 -8.51
CA TYR A 62 13.46 -3.65 -7.73
C TYR A 62 14.90 -3.66 -8.24
N SER A 63 15.23 -4.60 -9.12
CA SER A 63 16.50 -4.62 -9.86
C SER A 63 16.67 -3.36 -10.73
N GLN A 64 15.56 -2.78 -11.21
CA GLN A 64 15.55 -1.54 -11.98
C GLN A 64 15.58 -0.28 -11.10
N LEU A 65 14.93 -0.31 -9.93
CA LEU A 65 14.89 0.82 -9.00
C LEU A 65 16.18 0.97 -8.19
N TYR A 66 16.85 -0.13 -7.85
CA TYR A 66 17.99 -0.08 -6.92
C TYR A 66 19.28 -0.68 -7.47
N GLY A 67 19.27 -1.14 -8.73
CA GLY A 67 20.41 -1.81 -9.37
C GLY A 67 21.58 -0.91 -9.77
N GLN A 68 21.53 0.40 -9.51
CA GLN A 68 22.63 1.31 -9.82
C GLN A 68 23.03 2.17 -8.61
N ASN A 69 24.22 1.91 -8.05
CA ASN A 69 25.03 2.84 -7.26
C ASN A 69 24.38 3.63 -6.10
N HIS A 70 23.33 3.11 -5.45
CA HIS A 70 22.89 3.67 -4.17
C HIS A 70 23.72 3.05 -3.05
N SER A 71 24.86 3.67 -2.78
CA SER A 71 25.71 3.29 -1.66
C SER A 71 24.94 3.47 -0.35
N GLN A 72 25.20 2.60 0.61
CA GLN A 72 24.77 2.73 2.00
C GLN A 72 24.96 4.16 2.56
N ALA A 73 26.01 4.86 2.10
CA ALA A 73 26.30 6.24 2.47
C ALA A 73 25.23 7.23 2.01
N ASN A 74 24.59 6.99 0.85
CA ASN A 74 23.50 7.83 0.35
C ASN A 74 22.24 7.69 1.22
N MET A 75 21.86 6.47 1.64
CA MET A 75 20.70 6.34 2.54
C MET A 75 20.96 6.97 3.91
N GLN A 76 22.17 6.79 4.46
CA GLN A 76 22.55 7.36 5.75
C GLN A 76 22.52 8.90 5.74
N SER A 77 22.83 9.55 4.61
CA SER A 77 22.79 11.01 4.53
C SER A 77 21.38 11.60 4.66
N TYR A 78 20.34 10.80 4.40
CA TYR A 78 18.95 11.23 4.56
C TYR A 78 18.39 10.93 5.94
N MET A 79 19.02 10.11 6.78
CA MET A 79 18.44 9.71 8.08
C MET A 79 18.40 10.84 9.09
N LYS A 80 17.28 10.94 9.81
CA LYS A 80 17.06 11.90 10.89
C LYS A 80 16.66 11.19 12.18
N THR A 81 16.81 11.91 13.29
CA THR A 81 16.25 11.51 14.58
C THR A 81 14.80 11.94 14.67
N TRP A 82 13.97 11.11 15.30
CA TRP A 82 12.60 11.47 15.64
C TRP A 82 12.56 12.58 16.71
N THR A 83 11.71 13.59 16.49
CA THR A 83 11.27 14.51 17.54
C THR A 83 9.99 14.00 18.21
N ASN A 84 9.70 14.46 19.43
CA ASN A 84 8.49 14.06 20.14
C ASN A 84 7.20 14.41 19.37
N ASN A 85 7.16 15.58 18.73
CA ASN A 85 5.98 16.03 17.99
C ASN A 85 5.72 15.15 16.75
N GLU A 86 6.76 14.79 16.01
CA GLU A 86 6.65 13.89 14.85
C GLU A 86 6.18 12.49 15.27
N MET A 87 6.70 11.97 16.39
CA MET A 87 6.25 10.68 16.94
C MET A 87 4.76 10.71 17.28
N ILE A 88 4.28 11.79 17.90
CA ILE A 88 2.86 11.97 18.22
C ILE A 88 2.01 12.03 16.94
N GLN A 89 2.43 12.78 15.92
CA GLN A 89 1.71 12.90 14.66
C GLN A 89 1.58 11.54 13.95
N VAL A 90 2.68 10.80 13.81
CA VAL A 90 2.64 9.45 13.22
C VAL A 90 1.75 8.52 14.04
N GLN A 91 1.86 8.55 15.38
CA GLN A 91 0.97 7.77 16.24
C GLN A 91 -0.50 8.10 16.03
N GLN A 92 -0.86 9.37 15.89
CA GLN A 92 -2.24 9.80 15.65
C GLN A 92 -2.78 9.30 14.30
N ALA A 93 -1.99 9.39 13.23
CA ALA A 93 -2.38 8.90 11.91
C ALA A 93 -2.65 7.38 11.92
N PHE A 94 -1.78 6.61 12.59
CA PHE A 94 -1.98 5.17 12.77
C PHE A 94 -3.08 4.83 13.78
N GLN A 95 -3.31 5.67 14.79
CA GLN A 95 -4.41 5.46 15.73
C GLN A 95 -5.76 5.56 15.04
N GLY A 96 -5.88 6.43 14.03
CA GLY A 96 -7.04 6.47 13.14
C GLY A 96 -7.33 5.08 12.57
N LEU A 97 -6.32 4.44 11.97
CA LEU A 97 -6.43 3.08 11.43
C LEU A 97 -6.74 2.02 12.51
N LEU A 98 -6.09 2.09 13.67
CA LEU A 98 -6.28 1.12 14.75
C LEU A 98 -7.70 1.14 15.35
N ASN A 99 -8.45 2.22 15.14
CA ASN A 99 -9.84 2.31 15.57
C ASN A 99 -10.80 1.53 14.64
N HIS A 100 -10.35 1.15 13.44
CA HIS A 100 -11.10 0.29 12.51
C HIS A 100 -10.97 -1.18 12.92
N ARG A 101 -11.97 -1.70 13.62
CA ARG A 101 -11.98 -3.09 14.10
C ARG A 101 -11.90 -4.10 12.95
N GLU A 102 -12.44 -3.71 11.82
CA GLU A 102 -12.46 -4.46 10.58
C GLU A 102 -11.06 -4.63 9.96
N LEU A 103 -10.09 -3.80 10.32
CA LEU A 103 -8.67 -3.95 9.98
C LEU A 103 -7.90 -4.87 10.95
N GLU A 104 -8.54 -5.45 11.98
CA GLU A 104 -7.88 -6.39 12.91
C GLU A 104 -7.13 -7.52 12.20
N PRO A 105 -7.64 -8.16 11.12
CA PRO A 105 -6.89 -9.20 10.41
C PRO A 105 -5.56 -8.69 9.83
N VAL A 106 -5.50 -7.42 9.41
CA VAL A 106 -4.29 -6.76 8.90
C VAL A 106 -3.30 -6.58 10.06
N PHE A 107 -3.76 -6.00 11.18
CA PHE A 107 -2.93 -5.78 12.37
C PHE A 107 -2.45 -7.09 13.00
N SER A 108 -3.30 -8.11 13.02
CA SER A 108 -2.97 -9.46 13.48
C SER A 108 -1.84 -10.04 12.66
N THR A 109 -1.91 -9.92 11.33
CA THR A 109 -0.87 -10.38 10.42
C THR A 109 0.45 -9.65 10.69
N ILE A 110 0.43 -8.31 10.78
CA ILE A 110 1.62 -7.50 11.07
C ILE A 110 2.23 -7.91 12.42
N SER A 111 1.42 -8.10 13.45
CA SER A 111 1.91 -8.45 14.78
C SER A 111 2.66 -9.79 14.84
N ARG A 112 2.32 -10.75 13.95
CA ARG A 112 2.99 -12.07 13.88
C ARG A 112 4.39 -11.99 13.30
N ILE A 113 4.68 -10.95 12.52
CA ILE A 113 6.01 -10.64 12.00
C ILE A 113 6.92 -10.16 13.13
N GLY A 114 6.32 -9.52 14.12
CA GLY A 114 7.02 -8.71 15.13
C GLY A 114 6.84 -7.22 14.86
N LYS A 115 7.33 -6.39 15.78
CA LYS A 115 7.16 -4.95 15.67
C LYS A 115 7.98 -4.40 14.50
N VAL A 116 7.34 -3.57 13.68
CA VAL A 116 7.96 -2.95 12.52
C VAL A 116 8.64 -1.64 12.94
N PRO A 117 9.97 -1.49 12.73
CA PRO A 117 10.65 -0.22 12.95
C PRO A 117 10.15 0.87 12.00
N MET A 118 9.89 2.05 12.55
CA MET A 118 9.67 3.28 11.80
C MET A 118 10.94 4.13 11.81
N MET A 119 11.44 4.45 10.62
CA MET A 119 12.66 5.20 10.37
C MET A 119 12.33 6.59 9.81
N ARG A 120 13.11 7.58 10.21
CA ARG A 120 12.89 8.99 9.85
C ARG A 120 13.94 9.44 8.84
N PHE A 121 13.51 10.12 7.78
CA PHE A 121 14.38 10.60 6.71
C PHE A 121 14.04 12.03 6.28
N SER A 122 15.02 12.86 5.91
CA SER A 122 14.75 14.17 5.28
C SER A 122 13.95 14.04 3.99
N SER A 123 14.24 13.03 3.17
CA SER A 123 13.53 12.76 1.92
C SER A 123 13.53 11.28 1.59
N TYR A 124 12.73 10.88 0.58
CA TYR A 124 12.79 9.53 0.03
C TYR A 124 14.21 9.23 -0.49
N PRO A 125 14.92 8.22 0.05
CA PRO A 125 16.35 8.04 -0.19
C PRO A 125 16.66 7.25 -1.48
N LEU A 126 15.62 6.88 -2.21
CA LEU A 126 15.66 5.99 -3.35
C LEU A 126 15.25 6.75 -4.62
N PRO A 127 15.72 6.34 -5.81
CA PRO A 127 15.27 6.96 -7.04
C PRO A 127 13.75 6.79 -7.14
N LYS A 128 13.06 7.87 -7.51
CA LYS A 128 11.61 7.84 -7.67
C LYS A 128 11.25 6.69 -8.61
N PRO A 129 10.27 5.84 -8.28
CA PRO A 129 9.85 4.76 -9.16
C PRO A 129 9.61 5.31 -10.56
N SER A 130 10.39 4.84 -11.54
CA SER A 130 10.21 5.22 -12.94
C SER A 130 8.98 4.51 -13.48
N GLY A 131 7.79 4.94 -13.05
CA GLY A 131 6.50 4.36 -13.46
C GLY A 131 5.66 5.31 -14.30
N VAL A 132 5.87 6.62 -14.15
CA VAL A 132 5.22 7.65 -14.95
C VAL A 132 6.26 8.75 -15.07
N LYS A 133 6.63 9.19 -16.28
CA LYS A 133 7.43 10.43 -16.43
C LYS A 133 6.66 11.48 -15.65
N SER A 134 7.19 11.92 -14.51
CA SER A 134 6.51 12.89 -13.66
C SER A 134 6.26 14.12 -14.52
N CYS A 135 5.02 14.31 -14.91
CA CYS A 135 4.56 15.56 -15.48
C CYS A 135 4.85 16.62 -14.42
N LYS A 136 5.17 17.84 -14.85
CA LYS A 136 5.62 18.91 -13.95
C LYS A 136 4.45 19.34 -13.05
N ARG A 137 4.04 18.49 -12.10
CA ARG A 137 3.01 18.75 -11.09
C ARG A 137 3.24 20.17 -10.55
N LEU A 138 2.19 20.97 -10.49
CA LEU A 138 2.04 22.19 -9.71
C LEU A 138 2.54 21.95 -8.27
N ASP A 139 2.44 20.71 -7.78
CA ASP A 139 2.94 20.28 -6.48
C ASP A 139 4.30 19.56 -6.47
N SER A 140 4.93 19.26 -7.60
CA SER A 140 6.28 18.64 -7.60
C SER A 140 7.36 19.58 -7.05
N LYS A 141 7.07 20.88 -6.93
CA LYS A 141 7.91 21.85 -6.22
C LYS A 141 7.68 21.88 -4.71
N LYS A 142 6.58 21.28 -4.19
CA LYS A 142 6.24 21.26 -2.76
C LYS A 142 6.27 19.87 -2.12
N THR A 143 5.89 18.80 -2.82
CA THR A 143 5.94 17.43 -2.27
C THR A 143 7.17 16.70 -2.81
N GLY A 144 8.23 16.69 -2.02
CA GLY A 144 9.57 16.23 -2.35
C GLY A 144 9.77 14.72 -2.43
N GLY A 145 8.76 13.85 -2.49
CA GLY A 145 9.00 12.39 -2.50
C GLY A 145 7.84 11.58 -1.95
N ALA A 146 8.09 10.31 -1.62
CA ALA A 146 7.16 9.49 -0.87
C ALA A 146 7.03 10.05 0.56
N LEU A 147 5.80 10.24 1.03
CA LEU A 147 5.51 10.72 2.39
C LEU A 147 5.92 9.66 3.42
N ILE A 148 5.45 8.45 3.16
CA ILE A 148 5.70 7.23 3.92
C ILE A 148 5.94 6.14 2.89
N TRP A 149 6.80 5.17 3.19
CA TRP A 149 7.03 4.01 2.32
C TRP A 149 7.42 2.79 3.14
N VAL A 150 7.14 1.60 2.62
CA VAL A 150 7.55 0.34 3.21
C VAL A 150 8.71 -0.28 2.44
N MET A 151 9.74 -0.65 3.19
CA MET A 151 10.79 -1.54 2.73
C MET A 151 10.51 -2.94 3.25
N ALA A 152 9.66 -3.66 2.52
CA ALA A 152 9.21 -5.01 2.88
C ALA A 152 10.13 -6.13 2.36
N MET A 153 11.11 -5.83 1.50
CA MET A 153 11.78 -6.86 0.70
C MET A 153 12.61 -7.87 1.48
N GLN A 154 13.16 -7.49 2.64
CA GLN A 154 13.91 -8.39 3.51
C GLN A 154 13.82 -7.96 4.98
N PRO A 155 13.85 -8.92 5.91
CA PRO A 155 14.05 -8.61 7.31
C PRO A 155 15.37 -7.85 7.55
N PRO A 156 15.35 -6.84 8.43
CA PRO A 156 14.17 -6.41 9.18
C PRO A 156 13.33 -5.46 8.31
N MET A 157 12.04 -5.72 8.07
CA MET A 157 11.23 -4.76 7.31
C MET A 157 11.13 -3.43 8.07
N HIS A 158 11.00 -2.31 7.36
CA HIS A 158 10.81 -1.01 8.00
C HIS A 158 9.86 -0.11 7.23
N ILE A 159 9.30 0.86 7.94
CA ILE A 159 8.53 1.97 7.37
C ILE A 159 9.43 3.21 7.40
N GLY A 160 9.67 3.85 6.26
CA GLY A 160 10.34 5.15 6.18
C GLY A 160 9.33 6.29 6.17
N VAL A 161 9.65 7.40 6.85
CA VAL A 161 8.82 8.61 6.92
C VAL A 161 9.67 9.84 6.58
N SER A 162 9.27 10.61 5.56
CA SER A 162 9.99 11.78 5.04
C SER A 162 9.56 13.10 5.71
N ASP A 163 10.24 14.21 5.43
CA ASP A 163 9.81 15.54 5.86
C ASP A 163 8.42 15.90 5.28
N ASP A 164 8.16 15.52 4.02
CA ASP A 164 6.91 15.81 3.30
C ASP A 164 5.66 15.26 4.02
N TYR A 165 5.79 14.14 4.74
CA TYR A 165 4.69 13.56 5.53
C TYR A 165 4.10 14.57 6.53
N PHE A 166 4.96 15.35 7.17
CA PHE A 166 4.58 16.29 8.21
C PHE A 166 4.05 17.61 7.63
N GLU A 167 4.51 17.99 6.43
CA GLU A 167 4.00 19.16 5.72
C GLU A 167 2.54 18.98 5.27
N LEU A 168 2.15 17.74 4.98
CA LEU A 168 0.80 17.39 4.51
C LEU A 168 -0.12 16.87 5.63
N PHE A 169 0.30 16.92 6.90
CA PHE A 169 -0.40 16.26 8.01
C PHE A 169 -1.85 16.71 8.23
N ASN A 170 -2.17 17.96 7.87
CA ASN A 170 -3.50 18.54 8.06
C ASN A 170 -4.34 18.61 6.77
N LEU A 171 -3.87 18.02 5.66
CA LEU A 171 -4.67 17.97 4.45
C LEU A 171 -5.71 16.85 4.58
N ALA A 172 -6.99 17.25 4.57
CA ALA A 172 -8.09 16.33 4.41
C ALA A 172 -8.08 15.77 3.00
N ASP A 173 -8.43 14.49 2.85
CA ASP A 173 -8.76 13.97 1.53
C ASP A 173 -10.13 14.55 1.13
N GLU A 174 -10.21 15.23 -0.01
CA GLU A 174 -11.47 15.83 -0.47
C GLU A 174 -12.54 14.76 -0.77
N ASN A 175 -12.13 13.51 -0.95
CA ASN A 175 -12.98 12.39 -1.37
C ASN A 175 -13.17 11.32 -0.29
N SER A 176 -12.70 11.55 0.94
CA SER A 176 -12.93 10.62 2.06
C SER A 176 -13.08 11.34 3.39
N ASP A 177 -13.80 10.75 4.34
CA ASP A 177 -13.86 11.23 5.72
C ASP A 177 -12.51 11.09 6.46
N TYR A 178 -11.48 10.56 5.79
CA TYR A 178 -10.16 10.28 6.33
C TYR A 178 -9.10 11.25 5.81
N SER A 179 -8.05 11.44 6.60
CA SER A 179 -6.90 12.24 6.16
C SER A 179 -6.13 11.50 5.06
N THR A 180 -5.48 12.24 4.14
CA THR A 180 -4.57 11.66 3.15
C THR A 180 -3.50 10.78 3.79
N LEU A 181 -3.10 11.10 5.02
CA LEU A 181 -2.14 10.30 5.78
C LEU A 181 -2.71 8.96 6.25
N THR A 182 -3.99 8.89 6.58
CA THR A 182 -4.65 7.63 6.94
C THR A 182 -4.67 6.69 5.73
N HIS A 183 -5.06 7.18 4.56
CA HIS A 183 -4.98 6.43 3.30
C HIS A 183 -3.55 5.98 2.99
N SER A 184 -2.60 6.91 3.00
CA SER A 184 -1.18 6.60 2.74
C SER A 184 -0.63 5.58 3.73
N SER A 185 -0.98 5.69 5.01
CA SER A 185 -0.52 4.73 6.02
C SER A 185 -1.12 3.34 5.78
N LEU A 186 -2.41 3.25 5.42
CA LEU A 186 -3.03 1.96 5.11
C LEU A 186 -2.45 1.33 3.85
N HIS A 187 -2.24 2.13 2.80
CA HIS A 187 -1.55 1.73 1.58
C HIS A 187 -0.21 1.05 1.91
N GLU A 188 0.62 1.69 2.73
CA GLU A 188 1.90 1.11 3.12
C GLU A 188 1.75 -0.18 3.94
N LEU A 189 0.74 -0.28 4.82
CA LEU A 189 0.48 -1.53 5.53
C LEU A 189 0.10 -2.68 4.60
N MET A 190 -0.52 -2.40 3.45
CA MET A 190 -0.83 -3.42 2.45
C MET A 190 0.43 -3.96 1.77
N HIS A 191 1.47 -3.16 1.60
CA HIS A 191 2.77 -3.66 1.11
C HIS A 191 3.41 -4.66 2.09
N ILE A 192 3.28 -4.42 3.40
CA ILE A 192 3.73 -5.40 4.42
C ILE A 192 2.90 -6.69 4.31
N LEU A 193 1.60 -6.56 4.10
CA LEU A 193 0.69 -7.70 3.96
C LEU A 193 1.01 -8.54 2.71
N ASP A 194 1.23 -7.88 1.56
CA ASP A 194 1.60 -8.54 0.31
C ASP A 194 2.85 -9.40 0.48
N PHE A 195 3.88 -8.83 1.12
CA PHE A 195 5.12 -9.55 1.40
C PHE A 195 4.90 -10.76 2.33
N GLN A 196 4.09 -10.61 3.40
CA GLN A 196 3.82 -11.72 4.33
C GLN A 196 3.11 -12.90 3.66
N TYR A 197 2.21 -12.63 2.72
CA TYR A 197 1.57 -13.67 1.94
C TYR A 197 2.44 -14.20 0.79
N ARG A 198 3.76 -13.96 0.83
CA ARG A 198 4.75 -14.40 -0.16
C ARG A 198 4.43 -13.87 -1.55
N ASN A 199 4.21 -12.56 -1.64
CA ASN A 199 3.81 -11.84 -2.85
C ASN A 199 2.44 -12.31 -3.32
N LEU A 200 1.41 -12.00 -2.53
CA LEU A 200 0.00 -12.18 -2.88
C LEU A 200 -0.32 -11.62 -4.28
N THR A 201 0.31 -10.51 -4.63
CA THR A 201 0.22 -9.84 -5.95
C THR A 201 0.77 -10.67 -7.11
N GLN A 202 1.51 -11.74 -6.84
CA GLN A 202 1.99 -12.72 -7.83
C GLN A 202 1.15 -14.01 -7.83
N SER A 203 0.17 -14.14 -6.94
CA SER A 203 -0.66 -15.34 -6.87
C SER A 203 -1.58 -15.45 -8.10
N PRO A 204 -1.86 -16.68 -8.60
CA PRO A 204 -2.78 -16.86 -9.72
C PRO A 204 -4.19 -16.31 -9.47
N ASP A 205 -4.71 -16.43 -8.24
CA ASP A 205 -6.03 -15.90 -7.87
C ASP A 205 -6.06 -14.37 -7.97
N PHE A 206 -5.05 -13.69 -7.42
CA PHE A 206 -4.92 -12.24 -7.55
C PHE A 206 -4.82 -11.82 -9.03
N LEU A 207 -3.88 -12.39 -9.79
CA LEU A 207 -3.65 -12.02 -11.19
C LEU A 207 -4.89 -12.27 -12.06
N GLN A 208 -5.59 -13.39 -11.82
CA GLN A 208 -6.82 -13.72 -12.52
C GLN A 208 -7.95 -12.74 -12.20
N ALA A 209 -8.15 -12.40 -10.92
CA ALA A 209 -9.23 -11.51 -10.49
C ALA A 209 -8.97 -10.05 -10.91
N THR A 210 -7.72 -9.62 -10.81
CA THR A 210 -7.33 -8.22 -11.02
C THR A 210 -6.92 -7.93 -12.46
N GLY A 211 -6.74 -8.96 -13.28
CA GLY A 211 -6.45 -8.81 -14.70
C GLY A 211 -5.00 -8.44 -15.01
N TRP A 212 -4.12 -8.45 -14.02
CA TRP A 212 -2.68 -8.23 -14.18
C TRP A 212 -2.00 -9.45 -14.83
N TYR A 213 -1.07 -9.18 -15.75
CA TYR A 213 -0.25 -10.20 -16.38
C TYR A 213 1.11 -9.63 -16.77
N GLN A 214 2.13 -10.48 -16.74
CA GLN A 214 3.49 -10.10 -17.07
C GLN A 214 3.73 -10.31 -18.57
N VAL A 215 4.18 -9.28 -19.28
CA VAL A 215 4.49 -9.35 -20.72
C VAL A 215 5.99 -9.45 -21.01
N ALA A 216 6.82 -8.94 -20.10
CA ALA A 216 8.27 -9.08 -20.15
C ALA A 216 8.84 -9.12 -18.73
N GLN A 217 10.14 -9.41 -18.60
CA GLN A 217 10.83 -9.65 -17.33
C GLN A 217 10.56 -8.57 -16.26
N ASN A 218 10.27 -7.33 -16.66
CA ASN A 218 9.91 -6.22 -15.76
C ASN A 218 8.73 -5.39 -16.29
N GLU A 219 7.89 -5.95 -17.16
CA GLU A 219 6.76 -5.22 -17.75
C GLU A 219 5.45 -5.93 -17.39
N TRP A 220 4.58 -5.19 -16.70
CA TRP A 220 3.25 -5.63 -16.32
C TRP A 220 2.20 -4.90 -17.14
N LYS A 221 1.16 -5.62 -17.54
CA LYS A 221 -0.04 -5.06 -18.15
C LYS A 221 -1.28 -5.53 -17.43
N ASN A 222 -2.35 -4.76 -17.56
CA ASN A 222 -3.65 -5.08 -16.99
C ASN A 222 -4.71 -5.10 -18.11
N ARG A 223 -5.52 -6.15 -18.17
CA ARG A 223 -6.53 -6.33 -19.23
C ARG A 223 -7.71 -5.37 -19.15
N TYR A 224 -7.94 -4.76 -17.98
CA TYR A 224 -9.02 -3.79 -17.77
C TYR A 224 -8.59 -2.36 -18.14
N ILE A 225 -7.28 -2.12 -18.31
CA ILE A 225 -6.76 -0.79 -18.65
C ILE A 225 -6.80 -0.59 -20.17
N ASN A 226 -7.51 0.45 -20.61
CA ASN A 226 -7.37 0.98 -21.96
C ASN A 226 -6.11 1.88 -22.04
N TYR A 227 -4.97 1.27 -22.36
CA TYR A 227 -3.68 1.95 -22.40
C TYR A 227 -3.63 3.10 -23.42
N ASP A 228 -4.35 3.02 -24.54
CA ASP A 228 -4.38 4.09 -25.54
C ASP A 228 -5.10 5.33 -25.00
N LEU A 229 -6.25 5.13 -24.34
CA LEU A 229 -6.99 6.20 -23.67
C LEU A 229 -6.17 6.78 -22.51
N LEU A 230 -5.64 5.93 -21.63
CA LEU A 230 -4.83 6.34 -20.49
C LEU A 230 -3.62 7.18 -20.95
N ASN A 231 -2.88 6.72 -21.95
CA ASN A 231 -1.72 7.43 -22.48
C ASN A 231 -2.11 8.76 -23.14
N LYS A 232 -3.24 8.81 -23.87
CA LYS A 232 -3.74 10.04 -24.50
C LYS A 232 -4.14 11.08 -23.46
N THR A 233 -4.91 10.67 -22.44
CA THR A 233 -5.37 11.56 -21.36
C THR A 233 -4.20 12.01 -20.51
N HIS A 234 -3.28 11.10 -20.17
CA HIS A 234 -2.05 11.45 -19.46
C HIS A 234 -1.21 12.43 -20.28
N LYS A 235 -1.01 12.21 -21.58
CA LYS A 235 -0.28 13.13 -22.45
C LYS A 235 -0.91 14.54 -22.45
N LYS A 236 -2.24 14.64 -22.55
CA LYS A 236 -2.98 15.91 -22.45
C LYS A 236 -2.67 16.61 -21.12
N TYR A 237 -2.82 15.89 -20.00
CA TYR A 237 -2.50 16.38 -18.66
C TYR A 237 -1.06 16.92 -18.56
N CYS A 238 -0.11 16.27 -19.22
CA CYS A 238 1.31 16.61 -19.14
C CYS A 238 1.78 17.70 -20.10
N GLU A 239 1.06 17.91 -21.20
CA GLU A 239 1.41 18.87 -22.25
C GLU A 239 0.72 20.23 -22.09
N ASP A 240 -0.45 20.31 -21.43
CA ASP A 240 -1.27 21.52 -21.46
C ASP A 240 -0.71 22.73 -20.67
N GLU A 241 0.42 22.62 -19.96
CA GLU A 241 1.10 23.66 -19.13
C GLU A 241 0.23 24.44 -18.10
N ALA A 242 -1.09 24.36 -18.21
CA ALA A 242 -2.11 24.78 -17.28
C ALA A 242 -2.71 23.50 -16.71
N GLU A 243 -2.09 23.01 -15.65
CA GLU A 243 -2.69 22.04 -14.76
C GLU A 243 -3.92 22.69 -14.11
N THR A 244 -5.08 22.50 -14.71
CA THR A 244 -6.35 22.92 -14.13
C THR A 244 -6.93 21.77 -13.32
N LEU A 245 -7.73 22.10 -12.32
CA LEU A 245 -8.53 21.10 -11.60
C LEU A 245 -9.39 20.25 -12.57
N GLU A 246 -9.82 20.85 -13.68
CA GLU A 246 -10.59 20.19 -14.73
C GLU A 246 -9.80 19.10 -15.45
N THR A 247 -8.55 19.34 -15.87
CA THR A 247 -7.74 18.30 -16.52
C THR A 247 -7.34 17.18 -15.56
N TYR A 248 -7.17 17.49 -14.27
CA TYR A 248 -7.01 16.48 -13.23
C TYR A 248 -8.26 15.63 -13.05
N GLN A 249 -9.45 16.26 -12.99
CA GLN A 249 -10.72 15.56 -12.85
C GLN A 249 -11.00 14.65 -14.06
N GLU A 250 -10.77 15.12 -15.29
CA GLU A 250 -10.91 14.29 -16.49
C GLU A 250 -10.01 13.04 -16.43
N LEU A 251 -8.77 13.19 -15.96
CA LEU A 251 -7.86 12.07 -15.79
C LEU A 251 -8.38 11.09 -14.73
N PHE A 252 -8.85 11.61 -13.59
CA PHE A 252 -9.45 10.80 -12.53
C PHE A 252 -10.68 10.03 -13.02
N ASP A 253 -11.60 10.70 -13.71
CA ASP A 253 -12.83 10.10 -14.23
C ASP A 253 -12.53 8.94 -15.19
N VAL A 254 -11.53 9.09 -16.07
CA VAL A 254 -11.08 8.02 -16.98
C VAL A 254 -10.54 6.82 -16.20
N ILE A 255 -9.81 7.05 -15.10
CA ILE A 255 -9.24 5.97 -14.28
C ILE A 255 -10.35 5.24 -13.52
N VAL A 256 -11.30 5.98 -12.95
CA VAL A 256 -12.48 5.43 -12.26
C VAL A 256 -13.38 4.66 -13.23
N GLU A 257 -13.55 5.13 -14.47
CA GLU A 257 -14.29 4.41 -15.51
C GLU A 257 -13.68 3.02 -15.80
N MET A 258 -12.36 2.90 -15.68
CA MET A 258 -11.66 1.61 -15.80
C MET A 258 -11.72 0.77 -14.51
N GLY A 259 -12.31 1.29 -13.42
CA GLY A 259 -12.43 0.64 -12.13
C GLY A 259 -11.19 0.75 -11.23
N PHE A 260 -10.32 1.73 -11.48
CA PHE A 260 -9.08 1.96 -10.75
C PHE A 260 -9.22 3.19 -9.82
N PRO A 261 -8.58 3.19 -8.64
CA PRO A 261 -8.68 4.31 -7.71
C PRO A 261 -7.72 5.47 -7.99
N SER A 262 -6.61 5.22 -8.71
CA SER A 262 -5.58 6.24 -8.93
C SER A 262 -4.69 5.93 -10.14
N MET A 263 -4.00 6.94 -10.68
CA MET A 263 -2.95 6.72 -11.69
C MET A 263 -1.87 5.78 -11.16
N TYR A 264 -1.56 5.87 -9.87
CA TYR A 264 -0.50 5.08 -9.26
C TYR A 264 -0.85 3.59 -9.25
N SER A 265 -2.13 3.26 -9.04
CA SER A 265 -2.66 1.90 -9.14
C SER A 265 -2.55 1.29 -10.55
N THR A 266 -2.34 2.09 -11.60
CA THR A 266 -2.12 1.58 -12.97
C THR A 266 -0.67 1.19 -13.27
N SER A 267 0.25 1.40 -12.32
CA SER A 267 1.67 1.24 -12.57
C SER A 267 2.16 -0.21 -12.46
N ASN A 268 1.69 -0.95 -11.46
CA ASN A 268 2.08 -2.34 -11.21
C ASN A 268 1.13 -3.05 -10.22
N PRO A 269 1.18 -4.40 -10.14
CA PRO A 269 0.33 -5.20 -9.24
C PRO A 269 0.43 -4.84 -7.75
N GLN A 270 1.61 -4.49 -7.24
CA GLN A 270 1.83 -4.19 -5.82
C GLN A 270 1.16 -2.88 -5.42
N GLU A 271 1.43 -1.82 -6.17
CA GLU A 271 0.81 -0.52 -5.94
C GLU A 271 -0.70 -0.56 -6.19
N PHE A 272 -1.11 -1.34 -7.20
CA PHE A 272 -2.52 -1.62 -7.42
C PHE A 272 -3.17 -2.24 -6.19
N PHE A 273 -2.61 -3.32 -5.64
CA PHE A 273 -3.16 -4.00 -4.46
C PHE A 273 -3.29 -3.04 -3.26
N ALA A 274 -2.23 -2.29 -2.98
CA ALA A 274 -2.22 -1.35 -1.86
C ALA A 274 -3.29 -0.26 -2.01
N GLU A 275 -3.46 0.27 -3.22
CA GLU A 275 -4.47 1.30 -3.52
C GLU A 275 -5.91 0.76 -3.45
N ILE A 276 -6.20 -0.38 -4.09
CA ILE A 276 -7.57 -0.92 -4.07
C ILE A 276 -7.98 -1.35 -2.66
N ALA A 277 -7.06 -1.88 -1.87
CA ALA A 277 -7.34 -2.28 -0.49
C ALA A 277 -7.56 -1.04 0.40
N ALA A 278 -6.79 0.04 0.19
CA ALA A 278 -7.01 1.28 0.92
C ALA A 278 -8.38 1.89 0.60
N VAL A 279 -8.75 2.00 -0.68
CA VAL A 279 -10.07 2.49 -1.11
C VAL A 279 -11.20 1.60 -0.60
N TYR A 280 -11.07 0.28 -0.69
CA TYR A 280 -12.08 -0.67 -0.22
C TYR A 280 -12.42 -0.52 1.27
N TRP A 281 -11.46 -0.11 2.09
CA TRP A 281 -11.66 0.05 3.54
C TRP A 281 -12.07 1.46 3.95
N LEU A 282 -11.51 2.48 3.29
CA LEU A 282 -11.63 3.88 3.73
C LEU A 282 -12.64 4.69 2.91
N ASN A 283 -12.97 4.27 1.68
CA ASN A 283 -13.90 5.02 0.85
C ASN A 283 -15.32 4.40 0.94
N PRO A 284 -16.33 5.15 1.41
CA PRO A 284 -17.70 4.64 1.50
C PRO A 284 -18.33 4.35 0.12
N ASP A 285 -17.80 4.94 -0.95
CA ASP A 285 -18.21 4.76 -2.34
C ASP A 285 -17.28 3.82 -3.12
N ALA A 286 -16.55 2.93 -2.43
CA ALA A 286 -15.61 2.00 -3.05
C ALA A 286 -16.25 1.13 -4.15
N ASP A 287 -17.54 0.79 -4.03
CA ASP A 287 -18.31 0.02 -5.02
C ASP A 287 -18.57 0.78 -6.32
N LYS A 288 -18.51 2.12 -6.29
CA LYS A 288 -18.63 2.99 -7.47
C LYS A 288 -17.27 3.22 -8.15
N ILE A 289 -16.18 3.07 -7.39
CA ILE A 289 -14.82 3.36 -7.86
C ILE A 289 -14.13 2.10 -8.38
N LEU A 290 -14.25 0.99 -7.64
CA LEU A 290 -13.49 -0.22 -7.91
C LEU A 290 -14.25 -1.16 -8.83
N HIS A 291 -13.53 -1.79 -9.75
CA HIS A 291 -14.11 -2.84 -10.60
C HIS A 291 -14.72 -3.96 -9.71
N PRO A 292 -15.90 -4.51 -10.04
CA PRO A 292 -16.58 -5.52 -9.22
C PRO A 292 -15.73 -6.77 -8.93
N ASP A 293 -14.90 -7.20 -9.89
CA ASP A 293 -13.97 -8.33 -9.69
C ASP A 293 -12.92 -8.04 -8.60
N PHE A 294 -12.52 -6.77 -8.42
CA PHE A 294 -11.56 -6.35 -7.40
C PHE A 294 -12.22 -6.41 -6.02
N ILE A 295 -13.44 -5.87 -5.89
CA ILE A 295 -14.25 -5.96 -4.68
C ILE A 295 -14.44 -7.43 -4.27
N ALA A 296 -14.88 -8.27 -5.22
CA ALA A 296 -15.10 -9.68 -4.97
C ALA A 296 -13.81 -10.42 -4.54
N TYR A 297 -12.64 -10.01 -5.03
CA TYR A 297 -11.35 -10.54 -4.58
C TYR A 297 -11.04 -10.11 -3.15
N LEU A 298 -11.20 -8.82 -2.84
CA LEU A 298 -10.94 -8.28 -1.50
C LEU A 298 -11.90 -8.85 -0.44
N ASP A 299 -13.17 -9.06 -0.80
CA ASP A 299 -14.15 -9.74 0.06
C ASP A 299 -13.70 -11.16 0.40
N ARG A 300 -13.21 -11.93 -0.58
CA ARG A 300 -12.65 -13.28 -0.32
C ARG A 300 -11.39 -13.22 0.54
N LEU A 301 -10.50 -12.29 0.26
CA LEU A 301 -9.22 -12.14 0.96
C LEU A 301 -9.42 -11.77 2.43
N PHE A 302 -10.30 -10.81 2.69
CA PHE A 302 -10.58 -10.26 4.03
C PHE A 302 -11.78 -10.92 4.73
N LYS A 303 -12.52 -11.79 4.03
CA LYS A 303 -13.68 -12.53 4.51
C LYS A 303 -14.82 -11.63 5.01
N LYS A 304 -15.18 -10.60 4.24
CA LYS A 304 -16.45 -9.89 4.40
C LYS A 304 -17.60 -10.67 3.78
#